data_AF-A0A938E8Y9-F1
#
_entry.id   AF-A0A938E8Y9-F1
#
_cell.length_a   1.000
_cell.length_b   1.000
_cell.length_c   1.000
_cell.angle_alpha   90.00
_cell.angle_beta   90.00
_cell.angle_gamma   90.00
#
_symmetry.space_group_name_H-M   'P 1'
#
loop_
_entity.id
_entity.type
_entity.pdbx_description
1 polymer ?
#
loop_
_entity_poly.entity_id
_entity_poly.type
_entity_poly.pdbx_seq_one_letter_code
_entity_poly.pdbx_strand_id
1 'polypeptide(L)'
;MRPEERDAILKQGLTRAETPPERRRRELLEEDLRSSPVTGRPLELRLRNFVPSADGYLAALHGPLPYMARLREIEAATAAHERALAEAWSALAAECEDDAEFTRRWQETAERWPFDEVNDLIGRHNRWYPAESRLPMDPRTGDFALVNGRTYRRSALDAAWVVGRFPTSLAVARADVSGAVAPRSRSAVSG
;
A
#
# COMPACT_ATOMS: atom_id res chain seq x y z
N MET A 1 -9.73 -48.72 29.82
CA MET A 1 -8.48 -47.93 29.71
C MET A 1 -8.57 -46.77 30.68
N ARG A 2 -7.61 -46.62 31.59
CA ARG A 2 -7.68 -45.61 32.66
C ARG A 2 -7.33 -44.21 32.11
N PRO A 3 -7.91 -43.11 32.64
CA PRO A 3 -7.63 -41.74 32.16
C PRO A 3 -6.14 -41.37 32.19
N GLU A 4 -5.42 -41.85 33.20
CA GLU A 4 -3.99 -41.61 33.40
C GLU A 4 -3.11 -42.30 32.34
N GLU A 5 -3.55 -43.46 31.84
CA GLU A 5 -2.88 -44.17 30.75
C GLU A 5 -3.07 -43.44 29.41
N ARG A 6 -4.20 -42.72 29.22
CA ARG A 6 -4.43 -41.90 28.02
C ARG A 6 -3.60 -40.61 28.06
N ASP A 7 -3.45 -39.99 29.24
CA ASP A 7 -2.65 -38.77 29.42
C ASP A 7 -1.15 -39.03 29.23
N ALA A 8 -0.67 -40.20 29.66
CA ALA A 8 0.72 -40.64 29.42
C ALA A 8 1.02 -40.89 27.93
N ILE A 9 0.06 -41.45 27.18
CA ILE A 9 0.20 -41.69 25.74
C ILE A 9 0.13 -40.38 24.94
N LEU A 10 -0.71 -39.43 25.36
CA LEU A 10 -0.81 -38.10 24.71
C LEU A 10 0.42 -37.20 24.99
N LYS A 11 1.12 -37.40 26.10
CA LYS A 11 2.36 -36.67 26.45
C LYS A 11 3.60 -37.12 25.69
N GLN A 12 3.58 -38.27 25.01
CA GLN A 12 4.65 -38.66 24.09
C GLN A 12 4.46 -37.96 22.75
N GLY A 13 4.60 -36.63 22.76
CA GLY A 13 4.79 -35.87 21.54
C GLY A 13 6.08 -36.35 20.87
N LEU A 14 5.97 -36.94 19.69
CA LEU A 14 7.11 -37.25 18.83
C LEU A 14 7.97 -35.99 18.71
N THR A 15 9.17 -36.00 19.30
CA THR A 15 10.18 -34.99 19.04
C THR A 15 10.57 -35.15 17.57
N ARG A 16 9.97 -34.33 16.71
CA ARG A 16 10.33 -34.24 15.30
C ARG A 16 11.83 -33.95 15.23
N ALA A 17 12.57 -34.79 14.52
CA ALA A 17 14.00 -34.57 14.31
C ALA A 17 14.21 -33.20 13.65
N GLU A 18 15.07 -32.38 14.25
CA GLU A 18 15.37 -31.03 13.79
C GLU A 18 15.94 -31.09 12.36
N THR A 19 15.25 -30.43 11.43
CA THR A 19 15.64 -30.39 10.02
C THR A 19 16.90 -29.54 9.84
N PRO A 20 17.72 -29.77 8.79
CA PRO A 20 18.93 -28.99 8.56
C PRO A 20 18.74 -27.45 8.51
N PRO A 21 17.64 -26.90 7.95
CA PRO A 21 17.34 -25.47 8.04
C PRO A 21 17.04 -24.98 9.47
N GLU A 22 16.34 -25.79 10.27
CA GLU A 22 16.03 -25.45 11.67
C GLU A 22 17.32 -25.41 12.51
N ARG A 23 18.23 -26.36 12.28
CA ARG A 23 19.54 -26.40 12.94
C ARG A 23 20.36 -25.13 12.65
N ARG A 24 20.43 -24.72 11.39
CA ARG A 24 21.11 -23.47 10.98
C ARG A 24 20.47 -22.23 11.61
N ARG A 25 19.14 -22.19 11.69
CA ARG A 25 18.42 -21.08 12.33
C ARG A 25 18.71 -21.04 13.83
N ARG A 26 18.80 -22.18 14.51
CA ARG A 26 19.20 -22.27 15.93
C ARG A 26 20.63 -21.80 16.14
N GLU A 27 21.56 -22.22 15.28
CA GLU A 27 22.97 -21.81 15.34
C GLU A 27 23.14 -20.29 15.18
N LEU A 28 22.42 -19.68 14.22
CA LEU A 28 22.38 -18.22 14.05
C LEU A 28 21.81 -17.51 15.29
N LEU A 29 20.73 -18.04 15.86
CA LEU A 29 20.12 -17.48 17.07
C LEU A 29 21.06 -17.56 18.28
N GLU A 30 21.81 -18.65 18.41
CA GLU A 30 22.82 -18.83 19.46
C GLU A 30 24.00 -17.88 19.28
N GLU A 31 24.36 -17.52 18.05
CA GLU A 31 25.39 -16.54 17.75
C GLU A 31 24.94 -15.10 18.05
N ASP A 32 23.71 -14.75 17.67
CA ASP A 32 23.09 -13.47 18.01
C ASP A 32 22.97 -13.28 19.53
N LEU A 33 22.59 -14.33 20.27
CA LEU A 33 22.54 -14.29 21.74
C LEU A 33 23.92 -14.13 22.38
N ARG A 34 24.96 -14.72 21.80
CA ARG A 34 26.35 -14.58 22.29
C ARG A 34 26.90 -13.18 22.11
N SER A 35 26.50 -12.48 21.04
CA SER A 35 26.93 -11.10 20.76
C SER A 35 26.03 -10.04 21.40
N SER A 36 24.90 -10.44 21.99
CA SER A 36 23.92 -9.53 22.55
C SER A 36 24.40 -8.87 23.85
N PRO A 37 24.38 -7.52 23.95
CA PRO A 37 24.84 -6.77 25.12
C PRO A 37 23.91 -6.90 26.35
N VAL A 38 22.77 -7.58 26.22
CA VAL A 38 21.76 -7.75 27.27
C VAL A 38 21.73 -9.16 27.88
N THR A 39 22.65 -10.03 27.46
CA THR A 39 22.71 -11.43 27.95
C THR A 39 23.06 -11.47 29.44
N GLY A 40 22.19 -12.11 30.23
CA GLY A 40 22.39 -12.33 31.67
C GLY A 40 21.94 -11.20 32.60
N ARG A 41 21.39 -10.09 32.09
CA ARG A 41 20.80 -9.02 32.90
C ARG A 41 19.27 -9.09 32.86
N PRO A 42 18.56 -8.85 33.98
CA PRO A 42 17.12 -8.67 33.92
C PRO A 42 16.82 -7.46 33.04
N LEU A 43 16.02 -7.66 31.98
CA LEU A 43 15.50 -6.56 31.18
C LEU A 43 14.57 -5.73 32.06
N GLU A 44 14.96 -4.48 32.37
CA GLU A 44 14.08 -3.54 33.06
C GLU A 44 12.94 -3.10 32.14
N LEU A 45 11.93 -3.94 32.04
CA LEU A 45 10.70 -3.67 31.32
C LEU A 45 9.82 -2.76 32.18
N ARG A 46 9.89 -1.45 31.96
CA ARG A 46 8.83 -0.53 32.43
C ARG A 46 7.59 -0.65 31.54
N LEU A 47 6.98 -1.83 31.53
CA LEU A 47 5.70 -2.09 30.87
C LEU A 47 4.58 -1.59 31.77
N ARG A 48 4.23 -0.31 31.67
CA ARG A 48 3.15 0.22 32.51
C ARG A 48 1.75 -0.11 32.00
N ASN A 49 1.54 -0.54 30.75
CA ASN A 49 0.22 -0.91 30.21
C ASN A 49 0.25 -1.72 28.88
N PHE A 50 1.36 -2.34 28.50
CA PHE A 50 1.41 -3.16 27.27
C PHE A 50 1.49 -4.63 27.65
N VAL A 51 0.41 -5.38 27.41
CA VAL A 51 0.47 -6.84 27.32
C VAL A 51 0.89 -7.15 25.89
N PRO A 52 2.10 -7.64 25.61
CA PRO A 52 2.46 -8.08 24.27
C PRO A 52 1.53 -9.25 23.94
N SER A 53 0.57 -9.04 23.03
CA SER A 53 -0.17 -10.16 22.46
C SER A 53 0.73 -10.88 21.47
N ALA A 54 0.55 -12.19 21.33
CA ALA A 54 1.25 -12.97 20.31
C ALA A 54 1.09 -12.34 18.91
N ASP A 55 -0.07 -11.73 18.63
CA ASP A 55 -0.35 -10.98 17.41
C ASP A 55 0.58 -9.78 17.22
N GLY A 56 0.93 -9.05 18.28
CA GLY A 56 1.85 -7.92 18.22
C GLY A 56 3.29 -8.33 17.91
N TYR A 57 3.72 -9.47 18.46
CA TYR A 57 5.05 -10.03 18.17
C TYR A 57 5.12 -10.63 16.76
N LEU A 58 4.05 -11.29 16.29
CA LEU A 58 3.93 -11.80 14.93
C LEU A 58 3.82 -10.67 13.89
N ALA A 59 3.12 -9.58 14.20
CA ALA A 59 3.05 -8.40 13.34
C ALA A 59 4.41 -7.68 13.22
N ALA A 60 5.24 -7.71 14.28
CA ALA A 60 6.59 -7.15 14.23
C ALA A 60 7.57 -8.01 13.41
N LEU A 61 7.29 -9.30 13.22
CA LEU A 61 8.07 -10.22 12.39
C LEU A 61 7.60 -10.25 10.94
N HIS A 62 6.36 -9.86 10.66
CA HIS A 62 5.84 -9.70 9.31
C HIS A 62 6.19 -8.31 8.76
N GLY A 63 6.41 -8.22 7.45
CA GLY A 63 6.66 -6.96 6.76
C GLY A 63 5.48 -5.98 6.83
N PRO A 64 5.43 -4.97 5.95
CA PRO A 64 4.33 -4.00 5.92
C PRO A 64 2.96 -4.67 5.92
N LEU A 65 1.98 -4.05 6.59
CA LEU A 65 0.59 -4.55 6.58
C LEU A 65 0.07 -4.66 5.12
N PRO A 66 -0.83 -5.60 4.80
CA PRO A 66 -1.27 -5.81 3.42
C PRO A 66 -1.86 -4.57 2.75
N TYR A 67 -2.59 -3.71 3.48
CA TYR A 67 -3.06 -2.44 2.92
C TYR A 67 -1.92 -1.46 2.65
N MET A 68 -0.86 -1.46 3.45
CA MET A 68 0.30 -0.59 3.24
C MET A 68 1.07 -1.01 1.98
N ALA A 69 1.22 -2.32 1.75
CA ALA A 69 1.79 -2.85 0.52
C ALA A 69 0.96 -2.42 -0.71
N ARG A 70 -0.36 -2.63 -0.67
CA ARG A 70 -1.26 -2.21 -1.75
C ARG A 70 -1.26 -0.70 -1.98
N LEU A 71 -1.20 0.12 -0.93
CA LEU A 71 -1.09 1.58 -1.10
C LEU A 71 0.18 1.96 -1.86
N ARG A 72 1.32 1.35 -1.54
CA ARG A 72 2.57 1.56 -2.27
C ARG A 72 2.48 1.10 -3.72
N GLU A 73 1.85 -0.04 -3.98
CA GLU A 73 1.62 -0.52 -5.35
C GLU A 73 0.74 0.43 -6.15
N ILE A 74 -0.36 0.94 -5.57
CA ILE A 74 -1.23 1.94 -6.20
C ILE A 74 -0.44 3.21 -6.50
N GLU A 75 0.36 3.71 -5.56
CA GLU A 75 1.19 4.90 -5.75
C GLU A 75 2.20 4.70 -6.89
N ALA A 76 2.88 3.56 -6.92
CA ALA A 76 3.85 3.24 -7.97
C ALA A 76 3.19 3.13 -9.35
N ALA A 77 2.05 2.43 -9.45
CA ALA A 77 1.29 2.29 -10.69
C ALA A 77 0.73 3.63 -11.17
N THR A 78 0.18 4.44 -10.26
CA THR A 78 -0.31 5.79 -10.57
C THR A 78 0.84 6.66 -11.11
N ALA A 79 2.01 6.65 -10.46
CA ALA A 79 3.16 7.42 -10.91
C ALA A 79 3.69 6.95 -12.28
N ALA A 80 3.58 5.65 -12.60
CA ALA A 80 3.91 5.13 -13.92
C ALA A 80 2.97 5.66 -14.99
N HIS A 81 1.66 5.67 -14.73
CA HIS A 81 0.69 6.28 -15.65
C HIS A 81 0.89 7.79 -15.79
N GLU A 82 1.20 8.51 -14.71
CA GLU A 82 1.49 9.96 -14.79
C GLU A 82 2.67 10.25 -15.73
N ARG A 83 3.74 9.46 -15.66
CA ARG A 83 4.88 9.61 -16.58
C ARG A 83 4.49 9.29 -18.02
N ALA A 84 3.84 8.16 -18.26
CA ALA A 84 3.44 7.75 -19.60
C ALA A 84 2.44 8.73 -20.24
N LEU A 85 1.52 9.29 -19.46
CA LEU A 85 0.59 10.32 -19.91
C LEU A 85 1.31 11.64 -20.21
N ALA A 86 2.28 12.04 -19.39
CA ALA A 86 3.07 13.25 -19.65
C ALA A 86 3.84 13.15 -20.97
N GLU A 87 4.43 11.99 -21.25
CA GLU A 87 5.10 11.70 -22.52
C GLU A 87 4.11 11.75 -23.69
N ALA A 88 2.98 11.06 -23.58
CA ALA A 88 1.95 11.04 -24.62
C ALA A 88 1.33 12.43 -24.89
N TRP A 89 1.06 13.20 -23.84
CA TRP A 89 0.51 14.54 -23.92
C TRP A 89 1.48 15.52 -24.60
N SER A 90 2.76 15.45 -24.24
CA SER A 90 3.82 16.26 -24.85
C SER A 90 4.05 15.89 -26.31
N ALA A 91 4.06 14.58 -26.63
CA ALA A 91 4.21 14.11 -28.01
C ALA A 91 3.04 14.58 -28.89
N LEU A 92 1.80 14.43 -28.41
CA LEU A 92 0.61 14.87 -29.13
C LEU A 92 0.62 16.40 -29.36
N ALA A 93 1.08 17.18 -28.38
CA ALA A 93 1.19 18.63 -28.50
C ALA A 93 2.23 19.11 -29.53
N ALA A 94 3.25 18.29 -29.78
CA ALA A 94 4.24 18.54 -30.83
C ALA A 94 3.70 18.20 -32.23
N GLU A 95 2.79 17.24 -32.34
CA GLU A 95 2.17 16.82 -33.60
C GLU A 95 1.03 17.74 -34.06
N CYS A 96 0.19 18.22 -33.13
CA CYS A 96 -1.00 18.99 -33.47
C CYS A 96 -0.66 20.44 -33.82
N GLU A 97 -1.28 20.97 -34.88
CA GLU A 97 -1.12 22.37 -35.30
C GLU A 97 -2.09 23.31 -34.58
N ASP A 98 -3.32 22.83 -34.30
CA ASP A 98 -4.40 23.60 -33.70
C ASP A 98 -4.96 22.98 -32.40
N ASP A 99 -5.63 23.82 -31.61
CA ASP A 99 -6.14 23.46 -30.28
C ASP A 99 -7.35 22.51 -30.35
N ALA A 100 -8.13 22.55 -31.43
CA ALA A 100 -9.33 21.73 -31.59
C ALA A 100 -8.98 20.27 -31.91
N GLU A 101 -7.99 20.06 -32.78
CA GLU A 101 -7.42 18.75 -33.10
C GLU A 101 -6.80 18.13 -31.85
N PHE A 102 -5.99 18.92 -31.12
CA PHE A 102 -5.37 18.49 -29.88
C PHE A 102 -6.41 18.10 -28.83
N THR A 103 -7.41 18.95 -28.60
CA THR A 103 -8.51 18.69 -27.66
C THR A 103 -9.18 17.36 -27.97
N ARG A 104 -9.60 17.16 -29.23
CA ARG A 104 -10.32 15.96 -29.65
C ARG A 104 -9.46 14.70 -29.49
N ARG A 105 -8.22 14.73 -30.00
CA ARG A 105 -7.31 13.57 -29.94
C ARG A 105 -6.90 13.24 -28.51
N TRP A 106 -6.70 14.25 -27.67
CA TRP A 106 -6.35 14.05 -26.27
C TRP A 106 -7.52 13.49 -25.45
N GLN A 107 -8.75 13.99 -25.66
CA GLN A 107 -9.94 13.43 -25.04
C GLN A 107 -10.13 11.95 -25.42
N GLU A 108 -10.01 11.61 -26.70
CA GLU A 108 -10.09 10.22 -27.15
C GLU A 108 -9.00 9.33 -26.53
N THR A 109 -7.79 9.86 -26.37
CA THR A 109 -6.69 9.14 -25.70
C THR A 109 -7.00 8.92 -24.21
N ALA A 110 -7.49 9.95 -23.53
CA ALA A 110 -7.85 9.89 -22.11
C ALA A 110 -8.99 8.90 -21.82
N GLU A 111 -9.98 8.82 -22.71
CA GLU A 111 -11.10 7.88 -22.61
C GLU A 111 -10.69 6.42 -22.77
N ARG A 112 -9.66 6.15 -23.59
CA ARG A 112 -9.21 4.80 -23.91
C ARG A 112 -8.00 4.35 -23.08
N TRP A 113 -7.52 5.19 -22.17
CA TRP A 113 -6.31 4.91 -21.41
C TRP A 113 -6.50 3.72 -20.46
N PRO A 114 -5.63 2.69 -20.49
CA PRO A 114 -5.84 1.47 -19.73
C PRO A 114 -5.45 1.66 -18.26
N PHE A 115 -6.45 1.88 -17.41
CA PHE A 115 -6.28 1.96 -15.95
C PHE A 115 -6.71 0.68 -15.22
N ASP A 116 -7.04 -0.40 -15.93
CA ASP A 116 -7.66 -1.60 -15.35
C ASP A 116 -6.86 -2.16 -14.16
N GLU A 117 -5.54 -2.31 -14.30
CA GLU A 117 -4.68 -2.87 -13.26
C GLU A 117 -4.64 -2.02 -11.98
N VAL A 118 -4.47 -0.70 -12.11
CA VAL A 118 -4.45 0.21 -10.96
C VAL A 118 -5.84 0.37 -10.34
N ASN A 119 -6.89 0.35 -11.15
CA ASN A 119 -8.27 0.40 -10.68
C ASN A 119 -8.67 -0.90 -9.97
N ASP A 120 -8.15 -2.05 -10.38
CA ASP A 120 -8.30 -3.31 -9.66
C ASP A 120 -7.58 -3.29 -8.30
N LEU A 121 -6.37 -2.70 -8.24
CA LEU A 121 -5.68 -2.47 -6.97
C LEU A 121 -6.47 -1.55 -6.05
N ILE A 122 -7.01 -0.44 -6.57
CA ILE A 122 -7.86 0.50 -5.83
C ILE A 122 -9.14 -0.19 -5.35
N GLY A 123 -9.80 -0.98 -6.20
CA GLY A 123 -10.99 -1.74 -5.86
C GLY A 123 -10.72 -2.74 -4.74
N ARG A 124 -9.61 -3.49 -4.82
CA ARG A 124 -9.16 -4.38 -3.74
C ARG A 124 -8.86 -3.61 -2.47
N HIS A 125 -8.17 -2.47 -2.55
CA HIS A 125 -7.89 -1.60 -1.40
C HIS A 125 -9.18 -1.19 -0.69
N ASN A 126 -10.11 -0.58 -1.42
CA ASN A 126 -11.39 -0.12 -0.88
C ASN A 126 -12.20 -1.27 -0.24
N ARG A 127 -12.15 -2.48 -0.81
CA ARG A 127 -12.85 -3.64 -0.28
C ARG A 127 -12.28 -4.14 1.06
N TRP A 128 -10.97 -4.24 1.18
CA TRP A 128 -10.32 -4.91 2.32
C TRP A 128 -9.80 -3.95 3.40
N TYR A 129 -9.54 -2.70 3.06
CA TYR A 129 -8.94 -1.72 3.98
C TYR A 129 -9.69 -1.59 5.32
N PRO A 130 -11.04 -1.51 5.36
CA PRO A 130 -11.74 -1.36 6.62
C PRO A 130 -11.51 -2.52 7.59
N ALA A 131 -11.50 -3.75 7.09
CA ALA A 131 -11.24 -4.93 7.90
C ALA A 131 -9.78 -4.99 8.36
N GLU A 132 -8.84 -4.74 7.44
CA GLU A 132 -7.39 -4.78 7.75
C GLU A 132 -6.95 -3.70 8.73
N SER A 133 -7.58 -2.52 8.66
CA SER A 133 -7.31 -1.38 9.54
C SER A 133 -8.21 -1.35 10.77
N ARG A 134 -9.08 -2.36 10.94
CA ARG A 134 -10.08 -2.45 12.04
C ARG A 134 -10.90 -1.17 12.19
N LEU A 135 -11.33 -0.59 11.08
CA LEU A 135 -12.11 0.64 11.10
C LEU A 135 -13.43 0.42 11.84
N PRO A 136 -13.78 1.32 12.79
CA PRO A 136 -15.08 1.26 13.43
C PRO A 136 -16.17 1.62 12.43
N MET A 137 -17.33 0.99 12.57
CA MET A 137 -18.53 1.35 11.81
C MET A 137 -19.24 2.52 12.50
N ASP A 138 -19.69 3.49 11.73
CA ASP A 138 -20.59 4.54 12.21
C ASP A 138 -22.03 4.01 12.17
N PRO A 139 -22.68 3.80 13.34
CA PRO A 139 -24.01 3.22 13.40
C PRO A 139 -25.11 4.13 12.83
N ARG A 140 -24.86 5.43 12.66
CA ARG A 140 -25.86 6.35 12.07
C ARG A 140 -25.90 6.26 10.55
N THR A 141 -24.75 6.07 9.92
CA THR A 141 -24.60 6.06 8.46
C THR A 141 -24.55 4.64 7.89
N GLY A 142 -24.20 3.64 8.71
CA GLY A 142 -23.98 2.26 8.26
C GLY A 142 -22.70 2.09 7.45
N ASP A 143 -21.84 3.10 7.38
CA ASP A 143 -20.53 3.05 6.72
C ASP A 143 -19.39 3.05 7.75
N PHE A 144 -18.16 2.83 7.31
CA PHE A 144 -16.98 2.91 8.17
C PHE A 144 -16.62 4.36 8.50
N ALA A 145 -16.03 4.57 9.66
CA ALA A 145 -15.57 5.87 10.12
C ALA A 145 -14.55 6.50 9.17
N LEU A 146 -14.54 7.84 9.19
CA LEU A 146 -13.60 8.64 8.42
C LEU A 146 -12.17 8.45 8.93
N VAL A 147 -11.21 8.45 8.01
CA VAL A 147 -9.78 8.47 8.28
C VAL A 147 -9.30 9.90 8.06
N ASN A 148 -8.77 10.56 9.10
CA ASN A 148 -8.35 11.96 9.06
C ASN A 148 -9.43 12.90 8.47
N GLY A 149 -10.68 12.70 8.89
CA GLY A 149 -11.81 13.52 8.43
C GLY A 149 -12.26 13.26 6.98
N ARG A 150 -11.73 12.23 6.30
CA ARG A 150 -12.10 11.88 4.93
C ARG A 150 -12.49 10.43 4.79
N THR A 151 -13.19 10.11 3.71
CA THR A 151 -13.42 8.72 3.34
C THR A 151 -12.08 8.02 3.07
N TYR A 152 -11.96 6.78 3.52
CA TYR A 152 -10.81 5.94 3.18
C TYR A 152 -10.82 5.48 1.72
N ARG A 153 -11.98 5.57 1.06
CA ARG A 153 -12.15 5.09 -0.32
C ARG A 153 -11.33 5.95 -1.26
N ARG A 154 -10.51 5.30 -2.08
CA ARG A 154 -9.81 5.95 -3.19
C ARG A 154 -10.68 5.88 -4.45
N SER A 155 -10.75 6.99 -5.18
CA SER A 155 -11.44 7.04 -6.47
C SER A 155 -10.67 6.25 -7.52
N ALA A 156 -11.38 5.59 -8.42
CA ALA A 156 -10.80 5.01 -9.63
C ALA A 156 -10.20 6.12 -10.51
N LEU A 157 -9.19 5.76 -11.30
CA LEU A 157 -8.60 6.63 -12.32
C LEU A 157 -9.42 6.50 -13.61
N ASP A 158 -9.75 7.64 -14.21
CA ASP A 158 -10.59 7.75 -15.40
C ASP A 158 -10.15 8.92 -16.29
N ALA A 159 -10.88 9.16 -17.37
CA ALA A 159 -10.61 10.27 -18.28
C ALA A 159 -10.66 11.64 -17.59
N ALA A 160 -11.55 11.83 -16.61
CA ALA A 160 -11.63 13.08 -15.85
C ALA A 160 -10.37 13.29 -14.99
N TRP A 161 -9.83 12.23 -14.41
CA TRP A 161 -8.54 12.25 -13.70
C TRP A 161 -7.39 12.64 -14.63
N VAL A 162 -7.38 12.14 -15.87
CA VAL A 162 -6.38 12.50 -16.89
C VAL A 162 -6.49 13.97 -17.26
N VAL A 163 -7.68 14.44 -17.68
CA VAL A 163 -7.90 15.83 -18.12
C VAL A 163 -7.65 16.84 -16.99
N GLY A 164 -7.93 16.46 -15.74
CA GLY A 164 -7.62 17.28 -14.58
C GLY A 164 -6.12 17.51 -14.35
N ARG A 165 -5.27 16.55 -14.76
CA ARG A 165 -3.80 16.64 -14.65
C ARG A 165 -3.14 17.18 -15.91
N PHE A 166 -3.65 16.78 -17.07
CA PHE A 166 -3.14 17.08 -18.40
C PHE A 166 -4.27 17.75 -19.20
N PRO A 167 -4.40 19.09 -19.11
CA PRO A 167 -5.52 19.79 -19.72
C PRO A 167 -5.56 19.62 -21.24
N THR A 168 -6.75 19.70 -21.82
CA THR A 168 -6.99 19.62 -23.28
C THR A 168 -6.57 20.87 -24.06
N SER A 169 -5.77 21.77 -23.46
CA SER A 169 -5.31 22.98 -24.14
C SER A 169 -3.90 22.80 -24.70
N LEU A 170 -3.76 22.98 -26.01
CA LEU A 170 -2.48 22.90 -26.71
C LEU A 170 -1.49 23.95 -26.23
N ALA A 171 -1.99 25.16 -25.90
CA ALA A 171 -1.16 26.23 -25.36
C ALA A 171 -0.54 25.85 -24.02
N VAL A 172 -1.31 25.21 -23.13
CA VAL A 172 -0.80 24.70 -21.84
C VAL A 172 0.22 23.59 -22.04
N ALA A 173 -0.06 22.67 -22.98
CA ALA A 173 0.85 21.57 -23.30
C ALA A 173 2.21 22.04 -23.84
N ARG A 174 2.22 22.97 -24.79
CA ARG A 174 3.46 23.51 -25.35
C ARG A 174 4.26 24.35 -24.35
N ALA A 175 3.56 25.07 -23.47
CA ALA A 175 4.21 25.85 -22.42
C ALA A 175 4.91 24.94 -21.37
N ASP A 176 4.33 23.78 -21.06
CA ASP A 176 4.94 22.77 -20.17
C ASP A 176 6.22 22.17 -20.79
N VAL A 177 6.18 21.77 -22.06
CA VAL A 177 7.35 21.28 -22.82
C VAL A 177 8.48 22.31 -22.87
N SER A 178 8.12 23.59 -22.98
CA SER A 178 9.09 24.69 -23.03
C SER A 178 9.66 25.06 -21.65
N GLY A 179 9.24 24.39 -20.57
CA GLY A 179 9.63 24.69 -19.19
C GLY A 179 9.06 26.03 -18.67
N ALA A 180 8.09 26.62 -19.38
CA ALA A 180 7.51 27.92 -19.06
C ALA A 180 6.34 27.84 -18.06
N VAL A 181 5.84 26.64 -17.77
CA VAL A 181 4.82 26.41 -16.75
C VAL A 181 5.52 26.00 -15.45
N ALA A 182 5.56 26.93 -14.49
CA ALA A 182 5.88 26.58 -13.11
C ALA A 182 5.00 25.38 -12.68
N PRO A 183 5.57 24.35 -12.04
CA PRO A 183 4.83 23.14 -11.72
C PRO A 183 3.58 23.54 -10.94
N ARG A 184 2.40 23.20 -11.47
CA ARG A 184 1.14 23.38 -10.73
C ARG A 184 1.32 22.59 -9.45
N SER A 185 1.45 23.35 -8.37
CA SER A 185 1.63 22.85 -7.02
C SER A 185 0.65 21.71 -6.83
N ARG A 186 1.19 20.52 -6.53
CA ARG A 186 0.42 19.45 -5.89
C ARG A 186 -0.39 20.16 -4.82
N SER A 187 -1.71 20.18 -4.92
CA SER A 187 -2.54 20.56 -3.78
C SER A 187 -2.17 19.57 -2.68
N ALA A 188 -1.25 19.99 -1.81
CA ALA A 188 -1.18 19.53 -0.45
C ALA A 188 -2.56 19.81 0.10
N VAL A 189 -3.42 18.81 0.06
CA VAL A 189 -4.68 18.87 0.78
C VAL A 189 -4.31 18.65 2.23
N SER A 190 -3.82 19.73 2.85
CA SER A 190 -3.66 19.88 4.29
C SER A 190 -4.99 19.56 4.96
N GLY A 191 -4.93 18.74 6.01
CA GLY A 191 -6.07 18.31 6.81
C GLY A 191 -6.04 16.81 7.02
#